data_AF-A0A1Y6EU98-F1
#
_entry.id   AF-A0A1Y6EU98-F1
#
_cell.length_a   1.000
_cell.length_b   1.000
_cell.length_c   1.000
_cell.angle_alpha   90.00
_cell.angle_beta   90.00
_cell.angle_gamma   90.00
#
_symmetry.space_group_name_H-M   'P 1'
#
loop_
_entity.id
_entity.type
_entity.pdbx_description
1 polymer ?
#
loop_
_entity_poly.entity_id
_entity_poly.type
_entity_poly.pdbx_seq_one_letter_code
_entity_poly.pdbx_strand_id
1 'polypeptide(L)' 'MQSSNPPPGKPMTIRGADGKPHLVSDLDPISRPATRPRIRPIVPNIFRTPD' A
#
# COMPACT_ATOMS: atom_id res chain seq x y z
N MET A 1 -0.60 9.45 -14.09
CA MET A 1 -0.90 8.05 -13.74
C MET A 1 -1.69 8.05 -12.44
N GLN A 2 -3.01 7.97 -12.51
CA GLN A 2 -3.88 8.01 -11.34
C GLN A 2 -4.00 6.57 -10.81
N SER A 3 -3.36 6.26 -9.68
CA SER A 3 -3.53 4.96 -9.02
C SER A 3 -4.88 4.95 -8.30
N SER A 4 -5.92 4.46 -8.96
CA SER A 4 -7.18 4.13 -8.32
C SER A 4 -6.98 2.88 -7.46
N ASN A 5 -6.47 3.07 -6.25
CA ASN A 5 -6.51 2.01 -5.25
C ASN A 5 -8.00 1.73 -4.96
N PRO A 6 -8.49 0.51 -5.23
CA PRO A 6 -9.88 0.19 -5.03
C PRO A 6 -10.23 0.23 -3.53
N PRO A 7 -11.48 0.60 -3.19
CA PRO A 7 -11.92 0.76 -1.81
C PRO A 7 -11.77 -0.57 -1.05
N PRO A 8 -11.25 -0.55 0.20
CA PRO A 8 -11.12 -1.74 1.01
C PRO A 8 -12.51 -2.34 1.28
N GLY A 9 -12.64 -3.66 1.11
CA GLY A 9 -13.85 -4.41 1.45
C GLY A 9 -14.76 -4.81 0.28
N LYS A 10 -14.47 -4.38 -0.96
CA LYS A 10 -15.15 -4.93 -2.14
C LYS A 10 -14.32 -6.04 -2.76
N PRO A 11 -14.91 -7.20 -3.11
CA PRO A 11 -14.20 -8.22 -3.86
C PRO A 11 -13.74 -7.64 -5.19
N MET A 12 -12.46 -7.79 -5.46
CA MET A 12 -11.83 -7.28 -6.68
C MET A 12 -11.62 -8.44 -7.65
N THR A 13 -11.96 -8.22 -8.91
CA THR A 13 -11.64 -9.15 -9.99
C THR A 13 -10.49 -8.61 -10.83
N ILE A 14 -9.66 -9.50 -11.36
CA ILE A 14 -8.66 -9.20 -12.39
C ILE A 14 -8.93 -10.07 -13.62
N ARG A 15 -8.38 -9.66 -14.76
CA ARG A 15 -8.44 -10.48 -15.98
C ARG A 15 -7.37 -11.56 -15.91
N GLY A 16 -7.80 -12.82 -15.89
CA GLY A 16 -6.92 -13.98 -15.94
C GLY A 16 -6.24 -14.13 -17.30
N ALA A 17 -5.24 -15.02 -17.37
CA ALA A 17 -4.56 -15.35 -18.62
C ALA A 17 -5.49 -16.01 -19.65
N ASP A 18 -6.57 -16.64 -19.17
CA ASP A 18 -7.67 -17.19 -19.96
C ASP A 18 -8.67 -16.12 -20.46
N GLY A 19 -8.44 -14.85 -20.10
CA GLY A 19 -9.31 -13.73 -20.45
C GLY A 19 -10.57 -13.60 -19.61
N LYS A 20 -10.80 -14.48 -18.63
CA LYS A 20 -11.98 -14.46 -17.75
C LYS A 20 -11.72 -13.60 -16.51
N PRO A 21 -12.77 -13.12 -15.80
CA PRO A 21 -12.60 -12.47 -14.52
C PRO A 21 -12.27 -13.50 -13.42
N HIS A 22 -11.20 -13.26 -12.66
CA HIS A 22 -10.75 -14.07 -11.52
C HIS A 22 -10.75 -13.21 -10.26
N LEU A 23 -11.14 -13.77 -9.11
CA LEU A 23 -11.11 -13.05 -7.84
C LEU A 23 -9.67 -12.91 -7.34
N VAL A 24 -9.32 -11.72 -6.85
CA VAL A 24 -7.99 -11.45 -6.27
C VAL A 24 -7.76 -12.26 -4.99
N SER A 25 -8.82 -12.71 -4.31
CA SER A 25 -8.74 -13.59 -3.14
C SER A 25 -8.19 -14.98 -3.46
N ASP A 26 -8.39 -15.44 -4.70
CA ASP A 26 -8.07 -16.80 -5.14
C ASP A 26 -6.63 -16.85 -5.70
N LEU A 27 -6.03 -15.68 -5.91
CA LEU A 27 -4.64 -15.57 -6.30
C LEU A 27 -3.78 -15.68 -5.05
N ASP A 28 -2.66 -16.40 -5.19
CA ASP A 28 -1.64 -16.42 -4.16
C ASP A 28 -1.32 -14.97 -3.75
N PRO A 29 -1.26 -14.69 -2.43
CA PRO A 29 -1.04 -13.34 -1.96
C PRO A 29 0.24 -12.81 -2.58
N ILE A 30 0.10 -11.84 -3.49
CA ILE A 30 1.22 -11.11 -4.06
C ILE A 30 1.97 -10.56 -2.85
N SER A 31 3.17 -11.08 -2.60
CA SER A 31 3.98 -10.63 -1.48
C SER A 31 4.16 -9.13 -1.65
N ARG A 32 3.39 -8.33 -0.90
CA ARG A 32 3.55 -6.89 -0.95
C ARG A 32 4.99 -6.66 -0.51
N PRO A 33 5.83 -5.99 -1.32
CA PRO A 33 7.19 -5.72 -0.91
C PRO A 33 7.12 -5.03 0.44
N ALA A 34 7.77 -5.62 1.44
CA ALA A 34 7.69 -5.18 2.82
C ALA A 34 7.93 -3.66 2.83
N THR A 35 6.89 -2.92 3.22
CA THR A 35 6.94 -1.46 3.25
C THR A 35 8.16 -1.06 4.05
N ARG A 36 9.15 -0.46 3.39
CA ARG A 36 10.35 0.04 4.09
C ARG A 36 9.88 0.94 5.24
N PRO A 37 10.50 0.85 6.42
CA PRO A 37 10.10 1.66 7.56
C PRO A 37 10.12 3.13 7.14
N ARG A 38 9.00 3.82 7.35
CA ARG A 38 8.89 5.26 7.07
C ARG A 38 9.81 5.98 8.06
N ILE A 39 11.00 6.36 7.62
CA ILE A 39 11.92 7.17 8.40
C ILE A 39 11.26 8.53 8.61
N ARG A 40 10.92 8.86 9.87
CA ARG A 40 10.48 10.20 10.24
C ARG A 40 11.71 11.11 10.29
N PRO A 41 11.71 12.29 9.64
CA PRO A 41 12.79 13.24 9.80
C PRO A 41 12.86 13.65 11.28
N ILE A 42 14.05 13.53 11.88
CA ILE A 42 14.31 14.05 13.22
C ILE A 42 14.40 15.57 13.09
N VAL A 43 13.44 16.28 13.67
CA VAL A 43 13.51 17.74 13.80
C VAL A 43 14.29 18.04 15.08
N PRO A 44 15.53 18.56 15.01
CA PRO A 44 16.24 18.99 16.21
C PRO A 44 15.45 20.10 16.91
N ASN A 45 15.34 20.03 18.23
CA ASN A 45 14.58 20.98 19.02
C ASN A 45 15.41 22.26 19.26
N ILE A 46 15.54 23.09 18.22
CA ILE A 46 16.28 24.36 18.24
C ILE A 46 15.55 25.50 18.98
N PHE A 47 14.32 25.27 19.46
CA PHE A 47 13.52 26.28 20.18
C PHE A 47 13.51 26.11 21.70
N ARG A 48 14.38 25.27 22.29
CA ARG A 48 14.53 25.23 23.75
C ARG A 48 15.20 26.51 24.23
N THR A 49 14.40 27.43 24.75
CA THR A 49 14.88 28.52 25.62
C THR A 49 15.49 27.92 26.88
N PRO A 50 16.65 28.43 27.36
CA PRO A 50 17.22 28.02 28.64
C PRO A 50 16.33 28.52 29.80
N ASP A 51 16.19 27.68 30.84
CA ASP A 51 15.55 28.02 32.13
C ASP A 51 16.29 29.15 32.87
#